data_AF-A0A6N4XQE3-F1
#
_entry.id   AF-A0A6N4XQE3-F1
#
_cell.length_a   1.000
_cell.length_b   1.000
_cell.length_c   1.000
_cell.angle_alpha   90.00
_cell.angle_beta   90.00
_cell.angle_gamma   90.00
#
_symmetry.space_group_name_H-M   'P 1'
#
loop_
_entity.id
_entity.type
_entity.pdbx_description
1 polymer ?
#
loop_
_entity_poly.entity_id
_entity_poly.type
_entity_poly.pdbx_seq_one_letter_code
_entity_poly.pdbx_strand_id
1 'polypeptide(L)'
;MKNLFNALIIMGFFYFTYGGFNDFTLGSPIKSSLSALDKGEIIYLFFQVEKNNSGQYKIALQDKKITEGKLKSIPSFNEKSVKVGDLIISLMDSNNKDLVKQILEDPLNPIMENYSEEGISRNLVPLQKAEFSIRYPKLKSITMIKIEKKTLSGTQIIFTEKL
;
A
#
# COMPACT_ATOMS: atom_id res chain seq x y z
N MET A 1 5.99 42.37 -40.66
CA MET A 1 6.56 42.36 -39.30
C MET A 1 5.58 41.66 -38.36
N LYS A 2 5.62 40.31 -38.28
CA LYS A 2 4.64 39.50 -37.52
C LYS A 2 5.30 38.59 -36.46
N ASN A 3 6.60 38.75 -36.20
CA ASN A 3 7.36 37.78 -35.41
C ASN A 3 7.91 38.34 -34.09
N LEU A 4 7.38 39.45 -33.59
CA LEU A 4 7.82 40.06 -32.32
C LEU A 4 6.78 39.97 -31.19
N PHE A 5 5.55 39.53 -31.48
CA PHE A 5 4.48 39.44 -30.47
C PHE A 5 4.35 38.07 -29.80
N ASN A 6 4.97 37.01 -30.35
CA ASN A 6 4.89 35.65 -29.79
C ASN A 6 5.95 35.32 -28.71
N ALA A 7 6.88 36.24 -28.42
CA ALA A 7 7.94 35.98 -27.44
C ALA A 7 7.55 36.30 -25.99
N LEU A 8 6.43 36.99 -25.75
CA LEU A 8 6.06 37.46 -24.41
C LEU A 8 5.01 36.60 -23.68
N ILE A 9 4.45 35.57 -24.33
CA ILE A 9 3.38 34.72 -23.75
C ILE A 9 3.94 33.46 -23.06
N ILE A 10 5.22 33.13 -23.24
CA ILE A 10 5.82 31.89 -22.71
C ILE A 10 6.46 32.08 -21.32
N MET A 11 6.59 33.31 -20.81
CA MET A 11 7.23 33.60 -19.52
C MET A 11 6.24 33.88 -18.36
N GLY A 12 4.97 33.49 -18.50
CA GLY A 12 3.89 33.85 -17.57
C GLY A 12 3.22 32.69 -16.82
N PHE A 13 3.75 31.47 -16.89
CA PHE A 13 3.09 30.27 -16.34
C PHE A 13 3.85 29.60 -15.17
N PHE A 14 4.65 30.36 -14.41
CA PHE A 14 5.38 29.82 -13.24
C PHE A 14 4.99 30.39 -11.88
N TYR A 15 3.91 31.17 -11.79
CA TYR A 15 3.40 31.64 -10.51
C TYR A 15 1.87 31.45 -10.46
N PHE A 16 1.36 30.97 -9.32
CA PHE A 16 0.02 30.40 -9.04
C PHE A 16 -0.06 28.89 -9.34
N THR A 17 0.05 27.99 -8.36
CA THR A 17 -0.84 27.89 -7.19
C THR A 17 -0.11 27.52 -5.88
N TYR A 18 0.06 28.51 -4.99
CA TYR A 18 0.11 28.26 -3.55
C TYR A 18 -1.32 28.37 -3.04
N GLY A 19 -1.95 27.24 -2.72
CA GLY A 19 -3.31 27.18 -2.21
C GLY A 19 -3.36 26.29 -0.96
N GLY A 20 -3.48 26.94 0.20
CA GLY A 20 -3.94 26.44 1.50
C GLY A 20 -3.74 24.95 1.84
N PHE A 21 -2.71 24.66 2.64
CA PHE A 21 -2.75 23.47 3.50
C PHE A 21 -3.74 23.72 4.63
N ASN A 22 -4.83 22.96 4.66
CA ASN A 22 -5.64 22.82 5.86
C ASN A 22 -4.82 22.08 6.92
N ASP A 23 -4.79 22.63 8.14
CA ASP A 23 -4.20 22.03 9.34
C ASP A 23 -4.69 20.58 9.51
N PHE A 24 -3.81 19.61 9.25
CA PHE A 24 -3.99 18.25 9.71
C PHE A 24 -3.23 18.10 11.02
N THR A 25 -3.98 17.97 12.11
CA THR A 25 -3.46 17.86 13.46
C THR A 25 -2.50 16.68 13.58
N LEU A 26 -1.28 17.00 14.01
CA LEU A 26 -0.16 16.08 14.20
C LEU A 26 -0.49 15.09 15.32
N GLY A 27 -0.82 13.84 14.95
CA GLY A 27 -0.76 12.72 15.87
C GLY A 27 0.68 12.55 16.39
N SER A 28 0.80 12.43 17.70
CA SER A 28 2.04 12.28 18.49
C SER A 28 3.16 11.47 17.80
N PRO A 29 4.43 11.93 17.86
CA PRO A 29 5.55 11.15 17.34
C PRO A 29 5.80 9.95 18.26
N ILE A 30 5.48 8.76 17.76
CA ILE A 30 5.91 7.51 18.39
C ILE A 30 7.44 7.47 18.35
N LYS A 31 8.04 7.33 19.54
CA LYS A 31 9.49 7.23 19.79
C LYS A 31 10.20 6.36 18.74
N SER A 32 11.15 6.99 18.06
CA SER A 32 12.13 6.35 17.20
C SER A 32 13.05 5.42 18.00
N SER A 33 12.82 4.12 17.94
CA SER A 33 13.81 3.12 18.34
C SER A 33 13.98 1.98 17.32
N LEU A 34 13.63 2.23 16.06
CA LEU A 34 14.01 1.38 14.93
C LEU A 34 15.05 2.14 14.11
N SER A 35 16.33 1.81 14.33
CA SER A 35 17.45 2.36 13.58
C SER A 35 17.37 1.91 12.12
N ALA A 36 16.73 2.75 11.29
CA ALA A 36 16.86 2.68 9.84
C ALA A 36 18.35 2.78 9.46
N LEU A 37 18.79 2.02 8.46
CA LEU A 37 20.13 2.16 7.89
C LEU A 37 20.37 3.61 7.43
N ASP A 38 21.62 4.06 7.60
CA ASP A 38 22.07 5.46 7.45
C ASP A 38 21.78 6.04 6.04
N LYS A 39 21.64 5.17 5.05
CA LYS A 39 20.94 5.43 3.78
C LYS A 39 19.61 4.71 3.85
N GLY A 40 18.50 5.45 3.97
CA GLY A 40 17.18 4.84 3.98
C GLY A 40 16.99 4.01 2.71
N GLU A 41 16.50 2.79 2.85
CA GLU A 41 16.09 1.93 1.74
C GLU A 41 14.64 1.51 1.94
N ILE A 42 13.91 1.33 0.83
CA ILE A 42 12.54 0.84 0.79
C ILE A 42 12.56 -0.53 0.11
N ILE A 43 11.98 -1.54 0.76
CA ILE A 43 11.72 -2.84 0.16
C ILE A 43 10.30 -2.83 -0.40
N TYR A 44 10.16 -3.30 -1.64
CA TYR A 44 8.90 -3.60 -2.29
C TYR A 44 8.80 -5.12 -2.44
N LEU A 45 7.64 -5.68 -2.08
CA LEU A 45 7.30 -7.07 -2.32
C LEU A 45 6.06 -7.11 -3.21
N PHE A 46 6.16 -7.85 -4.31
CA PHE A 46 5.10 -7.99 -5.30
C PHE A 46 4.48 -9.37 -5.17
N PHE A 47 3.17 -9.41 -5.02
CA PHE A 47 2.42 -10.63 -4.80
C PHE A 47 1.39 -10.84 -5.88
N GLN A 48 1.06 -12.10 -6.08
CA GLN A 48 -0.06 -12.53 -6.85
C GLN A 48 -0.97 -13.37 -5.96
N VAL A 49 -2.28 -13.16 -6.10
CA VAL A 49 -3.31 -13.91 -5.40
C VAL A 49 -4.29 -14.49 -6.40
N GLU A 50 -4.65 -15.75 -6.19
CA GLU A 50 -5.61 -16.48 -7.02
C GLU A 50 -6.61 -17.24 -6.14
N LYS A 51 -7.85 -17.39 -6.63
CA LYS A 51 -8.82 -18.34 -6.08
C LYS A 51 -8.51 -19.73 -6.65
N ASN A 52 -8.31 -20.71 -5.78
CA ASN A 52 -8.26 -22.10 -6.21
C ASN A 52 -9.67 -22.64 -6.52
N ASN A 53 -9.76 -23.88 -7.02
CA ASN A 53 -11.04 -24.53 -7.35
C ASN A 53 -11.99 -24.67 -6.15
N SER A 54 -11.48 -24.54 -4.92
CA SER A 54 -12.27 -24.56 -3.68
C SER A 54 -12.63 -23.15 -3.18
N GLY A 55 -12.33 -22.10 -3.95
CA GLY A 55 -12.58 -20.70 -3.59
C GLY A 55 -11.63 -20.12 -2.54
N GLN A 56 -10.60 -20.86 -2.14
CA GLN A 56 -9.60 -20.41 -1.17
C GLN A 56 -8.52 -19.56 -1.85
N TYR A 57 -7.96 -18.62 -1.09
CA TYR A 57 -6.93 -17.72 -1.60
C TYR A 57 -5.59 -18.44 -1.54
N LYS A 58 -4.87 -18.43 -2.66
CA LYS A 58 -3.48 -18.84 -2.76
C LYS A 58 -2.65 -17.62 -3.12
N ILE A 59 -1.68 -17.30 -2.29
CA ILE A 59 -0.76 -16.18 -2.50
C ILE A 59 0.62 -16.72 -2.88
N ALA A 60 1.29 -16.03 -3.80
CA ALA A 60 2.68 -16.26 -4.12
C ALA A 60 3.44 -14.94 -4.21
N LEU A 61 4.60 -14.86 -3.55
CA LEU A 61 5.57 -13.79 -3.76
C LEU A 61 6.16 -13.93 -5.17
N GLN A 62 6.04 -12.89 -5.98
CA GLN A 62 6.51 -12.87 -7.37
C GLN A 62 7.89 -12.23 -7.47
N ASP A 63 8.10 -11.12 -6.77
CA ASP A 63 9.34 -10.36 -6.87
C ASP A 63 9.60 -9.52 -5.61
N LYS A 64 10.88 -9.17 -5.40
CA LYS A 64 11.38 -8.34 -4.33
C LYS A 64 12.35 -7.30 -4.89
N LYS A 65 12.02 -6.02 -4.69
CA LYS A 65 12.87 -4.90 -5.13
C LYS A 65 13.31 -4.04 -3.96
N ILE A 66 14.59 -3.66 -3.95
CA ILE A 66 15.17 -2.73 -2.97
C ILE A 66 15.53 -1.44 -3.68
N THR A 67 15.16 -0.31 -3.11
CA THR A 67 15.44 1.02 -3.67
C THR A 67 15.89 1.98 -2.58
N GLU A 68 16.74 2.94 -2.94
CA GLU A 68 17.12 4.02 -2.02
C GLU A 68 15.94 4.97 -1.79
N GLY A 69 15.75 5.44 -0.56
CA GLY A 69 14.69 6.36 -0.18
C GLY A 69 14.11 6.11 1.22
N LYS A 70 13.25 7.01 1.67
CA LYS A 70 12.49 6.86 2.92
C LYS A 70 10.99 6.95 2.62
N LEU A 71 10.20 6.09 3.25
CA LEU A 71 8.75 6.21 3.17
C LEU A 71 8.30 7.49 3.89
N LYS A 72 7.37 8.22 3.27
CA LYS A 72 6.77 9.42 3.86
C LYS A 72 5.95 9.11 5.11
N SER A 73 5.39 7.91 5.18
CA SER A 73 4.66 7.39 6.31
C SER A 73 4.78 5.86 6.36
N ILE A 74 4.69 5.30 7.57
CA ILE A 74 4.51 3.87 7.78
C ILE A 74 2.99 3.65 7.91
N PRO A 75 2.41 2.65 7.24
CA PRO A 75 0.99 2.34 7.40
C PRO A 75 0.62 2.15 8.87
N SER A 76 -0.46 2.80 9.29
CA SER A 76 -1.06 2.53 10.61
C SER A 76 -2.02 1.35 10.50
N PHE A 77 -1.98 0.47 11.50
CA PHE A 77 -2.92 -0.64 11.59
C PHE A 77 -4.03 -0.31 12.59
N ASN A 78 -5.27 -0.40 12.14
CA ASN A 78 -6.45 -0.31 13.00
C ASN A 78 -7.30 -1.56 12.81
N GLU A 79 -7.33 -2.43 13.80
CA GLU A 79 -8.08 -3.68 13.73
C GLU A 79 -9.58 -3.46 13.44
N LYS A 80 -10.16 -2.35 13.92
CA LYS A 80 -11.58 -2.02 13.71
C LYS A 80 -11.92 -1.69 12.27
N SER A 81 -10.93 -1.32 11.43
CA SER A 81 -11.16 -1.01 10.02
C SER A 81 -11.05 -2.23 9.11
N VAL A 82 -10.65 -3.40 9.63
CA VAL A 82 -10.51 -4.63 8.85
C VAL A 82 -11.90 -5.19 8.51
N LYS A 83 -12.21 -5.34 7.23
CA LYS A 83 -13.45 -5.92 6.72
C LYS A 83 -13.23 -7.37 6.30
N VAL A 84 -14.32 -8.14 6.20
CA VAL A 84 -14.28 -9.50 5.67
C VAL A 84 -13.79 -9.46 4.22
N GLY A 85 -12.82 -10.31 3.87
CA GLY A 85 -12.15 -10.32 2.57
C GLY A 85 -10.78 -9.63 2.60
N ASP A 86 -10.61 -8.62 3.46
CA ASP A 86 -9.35 -7.87 3.56
C ASP A 86 -8.19 -8.77 3.99
N LEU A 87 -7.00 -8.39 3.54
CA LEU A 87 -5.75 -9.02 3.92
C LEU A 87 -5.05 -8.18 4.98
N ILE A 88 -4.60 -8.85 6.04
CA ILE A 88 -3.75 -8.30 7.09
C ILE A 88 -2.33 -8.78 6.80
N ILE A 89 -1.44 -7.84 6.55
CA ILE A 89 -0.04 -8.12 6.24
C ILE A 89 0.80 -7.74 7.46
N SER A 90 1.46 -8.72 8.06
CA SER A 90 2.38 -8.56 9.19
C SER A 90 3.82 -8.84 8.76
N LEU A 91 4.72 -7.90 9.04
CA LEU A 91 6.17 -8.07 8.94
C LEU A 91 6.71 -8.30 10.35
N MET A 92 7.42 -9.41 10.53
CA MET A 92 7.81 -9.90 11.85
C MET A 92 9.32 -9.99 12.00
N ASP A 93 9.76 -9.95 13.26
CA ASP A 93 11.13 -10.28 13.64
C ASP A 93 11.36 -11.79 13.77
N SER A 94 12.60 -12.15 14.14
CA SER A 94 13.02 -13.54 14.35
C SER A 94 12.29 -14.24 15.50
N ASN A 95 11.60 -13.49 16.35
CA ASN A 95 10.80 -13.99 17.48
C ASN A 95 9.30 -14.06 17.14
N ASN A 96 8.92 -13.90 15.87
CA ASN A 96 7.55 -13.83 15.38
C ASN A 96 6.74 -12.65 15.97
N LYS A 97 7.40 -11.59 16.42
CA LYS A 97 6.73 -10.37 16.87
C LYS A 97 6.43 -9.47 15.67
N ASP A 98 5.17 -9.07 15.52
CA ASP A 98 4.74 -8.10 14.50
C ASP A 98 5.46 -6.75 14.73
N LEU A 99 6.32 -6.34 13.79
CA LEU A 99 7.01 -5.04 13.80
C LEU A 99 6.26 -3.98 12.98
N VAL A 100 5.69 -4.40 11.85
CA VAL A 100 4.88 -3.56 10.96
C VAL A 100 3.65 -4.34 10.57
N LYS A 101 2.49 -3.68 10.58
CA LYS A 101 1.22 -4.28 10.20
C LYS A 101 0.45 -3.31 9.32
N GLN A 102 -0.17 -3.82 8.27
CA GLN A 102 -0.98 -3.01 7.36
C GLN A 102 -2.17 -3.82 6.84
N ILE A 103 -3.20 -3.09 6.40
CA ILE A 103 -4.41 -3.65 5.82
C ILE A 103 -4.36 -3.43 4.32
N LEU A 104 -4.71 -4.45 3.55
CA LEU A 104 -4.95 -4.38 2.13
C LEU A 104 -6.40 -4.81 1.89
N GLU A 105 -7.18 -3.94 1.24
CA GLU A 105 -8.56 -4.25 0.86
C GLU A 105 -8.60 -5.46 -0.08
N ASP A 106 -9.68 -6.25 -0.04
CA ASP A 106 -9.79 -7.53 -0.75
C ASP A 106 -9.36 -7.44 -2.23
N PRO A 107 -8.16 -7.95 -2.58
CA PRO A 107 -7.61 -7.78 -3.93
C PRO A 107 -8.37 -8.56 -4.99
N LEU A 108 -9.18 -9.56 -4.60
CA LEU A 108 -10.00 -10.33 -5.53
C LEU A 108 -11.43 -9.81 -5.64
N ASN A 109 -11.79 -8.75 -4.92
CA ASN A 109 -13.05 -8.05 -5.05
C ASN A 109 -12.83 -6.52 -4.96
N PRO A 110 -12.00 -5.91 -5.84
CA PRO A 110 -11.79 -4.47 -5.84
C PRO A 110 -13.06 -3.68 -6.17
N ILE A 111 -13.14 -2.47 -5.65
CA ILE A 111 -14.16 -1.49 -6.05
C ILE A 111 -13.65 -0.76 -7.30
N MET A 112 -14.37 -0.88 -8.41
CA MET A 112 -14.09 -0.14 -9.64
C MET A 112 -15.11 0.98 -9.82
N GLU A 113 -14.59 2.17 -10.13
CA GLU A 113 -15.38 3.34 -10.47
C GLU A 113 -15.59 3.40 -11.99
N ASN A 114 -16.85 3.41 -12.41
CA ASN A 114 -17.26 3.49 -13.80
C ASN A 114 -17.92 4.84 -14.06
N TYR A 115 -17.59 5.45 -15.19
CA TYR A 115 -18.16 6.70 -15.67
C TYR A 115 -19.11 6.39 -16.83
N SER A 116 -20.40 6.66 -16.67
CA SER A 116 -21.42 6.55 -17.72
C SER A 116 -22.14 7.88 -17.92
N GLU A 117 -23.04 7.94 -18.91
CA GLU A 117 -23.93 9.09 -19.12
C GLU A 117 -24.83 9.36 -17.90
N GLU A 118 -25.07 8.36 -17.04
CA GLU A 118 -25.86 8.48 -15.81
C GLU A 118 -25.02 8.95 -14.60
N GLY A 119 -23.71 9.14 -14.78
CA GLY A 119 -22.79 9.63 -13.75
C GLY A 119 -21.73 8.62 -13.30
N ILE A 120 -21.30 8.75 -12.04
CA ILE A 120 -20.26 7.92 -11.44
C ILE A 120 -20.91 6.79 -10.65
N SER A 121 -20.58 5.54 -10.99
CA SER A 121 -20.98 4.35 -10.23
C SER A 121 -19.76 3.62 -9.68
N ARG A 122 -19.91 2.95 -8.54
CA ARG A 122 -18.85 2.14 -7.92
C ARG A 122 -19.37 0.74 -7.69
N ASN A 123 -18.71 -0.24 -8.30
CA ASN A 123 -19.13 -1.64 -8.25
C ASN A 123 -17.98 -2.53 -7.80
N LEU A 124 -18.31 -3.56 -7.03
CA LEU A 124 -17.37 -4.63 -6.72
C LEU A 124 -17.17 -5.49 -7.96
N VAL A 125 -15.92 -5.75 -8.32
CA VAL A 125 -15.57 -6.57 -9.48
C VAL A 125 -14.91 -7.86 -9.00
N PRO A 126 -15.59 -9.01 -9.06
CA PRO A 126 -15.00 -10.27 -8.61
C PRO A 126 -13.93 -10.74 -9.61
N LEU A 127 -12.72 -10.94 -9.11
CA LEU A 127 -11.60 -11.46 -9.88
C LEU A 127 -11.27 -12.90 -9.44
N GLN A 128 -10.76 -13.69 -10.40
CA GLN A 128 -10.15 -14.99 -10.11
C GLN A 128 -8.69 -14.85 -9.68
N LYS A 129 -8.04 -13.78 -10.13
CA LYS A 129 -6.62 -13.52 -9.96
C LYS A 129 -6.38 -12.02 -9.88
N ALA A 130 -5.49 -11.60 -9.00
CA ALA A 130 -5.08 -10.20 -8.87
C ALA A 130 -3.63 -10.11 -8.42
N GLU A 131 -3.04 -8.93 -8.62
CA GLU A 131 -1.71 -8.59 -8.14
C GLU A 131 -1.81 -7.44 -7.15
N PHE A 132 -0.93 -7.48 -6.16
CA PHE A 132 -0.79 -6.38 -5.21
C PHE A 132 0.66 -6.27 -4.79
N SER A 133 1.01 -5.12 -4.22
CA SER A 133 2.34 -4.92 -3.66
C SER A 133 2.25 -4.30 -2.30
N ILE A 134 3.29 -4.54 -1.51
CA ILE A 134 3.51 -3.82 -0.26
C ILE A 134 4.88 -3.19 -0.29
N ARG A 135 5.06 -2.16 0.52
CA ARG A 135 6.36 -1.53 0.72
C ARG A 135 6.60 -1.24 2.19
N TYR A 136 7.84 -1.35 2.63
CA TYR A 136 8.23 -1.07 4.00
C TYR A 136 9.67 -0.55 4.06
N PRO A 137 10.04 0.21 5.11
CA PRO A 137 11.42 0.62 5.30
C PRO A 137 12.30 -0.61 5.55
N LYS A 138 13.46 -0.70 4.92
CA LYS A 138 14.40 -1.79 5.17
C LYS A 138 14.91 -1.72 6.61
N LEU A 139 14.57 -2.74 7.39
CA LEU A 139 14.99 -2.88 8.79
C LEU A 139 15.64 -4.24 8.95
N LYS A 140 16.84 -4.28 9.57
CA LYS A 140 17.57 -5.53 9.83
C LYS A 140 16.77 -6.51 10.70
N SER A 141 15.83 -6.00 11.49
CA SER A 141 15.00 -6.79 12.38
C SER A 141 13.84 -7.50 11.69
N ILE A 142 13.47 -7.14 10.45
CA ILE A 142 12.40 -7.83 9.72
C ILE A 142 12.98 -9.04 9.00
N THR A 143 12.47 -10.22 9.34
CA THR A 143 12.96 -11.51 8.80
C THR A 143 11.85 -12.37 8.22
N MET A 144 10.58 -12.03 8.42
CA MET A 144 9.46 -12.85 7.99
C MET A 144 8.25 -12.00 7.62
N ILE A 145 7.46 -12.47 6.66
CA ILE A 145 6.14 -11.94 6.32
C ILE A 145 5.07 -13.00 6.59
N LYS A 146 3.92 -12.54 7.08
CA LYS A 146 2.70 -13.33 7.20
C LYS A 146 1.54 -12.53 6.62
N ILE A 147 0.70 -13.21 5.84
CA ILE A 147 -0.53 -12.63 5.31
C ILE A 147 -1.69 -13.46 5.83
N GLU A 148 -2.62 -12.78 6.48
CA GLU A 148 -3.85 -13.34 6.99
C GLU A 148 -5.03 -12.76 6.21
N LYS A 149 -6.05 -13.56 5.96
CA LYS A 149 -7.32 -13.10 5.42
C LYS A 149 -8.33 -12.96 6.54
N LYS A 150 -9.05 -11.84 6.58
CA LYS A 150 -10.23 -11.71 7.42
C LYS A 150 -11.40 -12.50 6.82
N THR A 151 -11.92 -13.43 7.60
CA THR A 151 -13.10 -14.24 7.29
C THR A 151 -14.24 -13.88 8.25
N LEU A 152 -15.42 -14.43 8.00
CA LEU A 152 -16.55 -14.31 8.93
C LEU A 152 -16.25 -14.94 10.31
N SER A 153 -15.44 -16.00 10.34
CA SER A 153 -15.12 -16.76 11.56
C SER A 153 -13.88 -16.26 12.31
N GLY A 154 -13.17 -15.26 11.78
CA GLY A 154 -11.90 -14.78 12.35
C GLY A 154 -10.84 -14.52 11.28
N THR A 155 -9.56 -14.57 11.64
CA THR A 155 -8.45 -14.44 10.70
C THR A 155 -7.90 -15.82 10.34
N GLN A 156 -7.54 -16.00 9.07
CA GLN A 156 -6.93 -17.22 8.56
C GLN A 156 -5.56 -16.90 7.95
N ILE A 157 -4.51 -17.57 8.40
CA ILE A 157 -3.19 -17.47 7.75
C ILE A 157 -3.28 -18.13 6.38
N ILE A 158 -2.93 -17.38 5.33
CA ILE A 158 -2.95 -17.85 3.95
C ILE A 158 -1.57 -17.79 3.27
N PHE A 159 -0.59 -17.15 3.92
CA PHE A 159 0.77 -17.07 3.42
C PHE A 159 1.76 -16.80 4.55
N THR A 160 2.94 -17.39 4.48
CA THR A 160 4.08 -17.06 5.35
C THR A 160 5.37 -17.35 4.61
N GLU A 161 6.33 -16.43 4.66
CA GLU A 161 7.64 -16.59 4.00
C GLU A 161 8.74 -15.86 4.78
N LYS A 162 9.96 -16.41 4.78
CA LYS A 162 11.16 -15.73 5.30
C LYS A 162 11.71 -14.77 4.24
N LEU A 163 12.14 -13.58 4.65
CA LEU A 163 12.53 -12.47 3.76
C LEU A 163 14.03 -12.24 3.65
#